data_AF-A0A8S1PHL6-F1
#
_entry.id   AF-A0A8S1PHL6-F1
#
_cell.length_a   1.000
_cell.length_b   1.000
_cell.length_c   1.000
_cell.angle_alpha   90.00
_cell.angle_beta   90.00
_cell.angle_gamma   90.00
#
_symmetry.space_group_name_H-M   'P 1'
#
loop_
_entity.id
_entity.type
_entity.pdbx_description
1 polymer ?
#
loop_
_entity_poly.entity_id
_entity_poly.type
_entity_poly.pdbx_seq_one_letter_code
_entity_poly.pdbx_strand_id
1 'polypeptide(L)'
;MNHIQQVFLQSIMKQQQQEKQQQVKQEENGQKQNIQYLQKQQLLSIIQQCQQQQQPIQQASKSPTLIEIQNQVTSFFQKIILQKQTINLNNVLDQQLPYFLQIMGNLVIYGLENCPGEKEIVQEIISQYKSNPLKITMSCSLFQTIGLLFRSQLVYYDQSTKYLANFLLFRDDFCDIFFNTLYCYQITHGQSFSQQMGFTQIHQMIKKTQEDVWTAFIFKMLSQQQQKMTKDMFLLQFNQYTVSMNNFFTKSNLIMDLVEQSVKQTSKLHNDQIFQEYLLIMGSFKATTQDFLKKATQVFFEESNDLDLLQFSSNIIKIHKQMNCQILFILPMLFQLESQYLDHLVSNGIQDQQPVKNSSNYYLKMIEKLKNKCVYNGEEECNCKKCQCIRRNRNSAKESQKKKREALEKIGPLQDEYDKIQKKVKSLEKENQVITKLLLDVFRHPSLEKLASQFIEPLTKILADQESYNIDEC
;
A
#
# COMPACT_ATOMS: atom_id res chain seq x y z
N MET A 1 3.49 61.77 -15.36
CA MET A 1 3.71 60.42 -14.78
C MET A 1 3.98 59.46 -15.94
N ASN A 2 5.09 58.72 -15.94
CA ASN A 2 5.47 57.86 -17.08
C ASN A 2 4.59 56.59 -17.11
N HIS A 3 4.32 56.03 -18.29
CA HIS A 3 3.37 54.92 -18.49
C HIS A 3 3.67 53.70 -17.60
N ILE A 4 4.95 53.44 -17.31
CA ILE A 4 5.40 52.37 -16.42
C ILE A 4 4.97 52.62 -14.96
N GLN A 5 4.96 53.87 -14.50
CA GLN A 5 4.52 54.22 -13.14
C GLN A 5 3.01 54.05 -12.97
N GLN A 6 2.21 54.33 -14.01
CA GLN A 6 0.77 54.11 -13.99
C GLN A 6 0.41 52.62 -13.92
N VAL A 7 1.11 51.78 -14.69
CA VAL A 7 0.92 50.32 -14.67
C VAL A 7 1.32 49.74 -13.31
N PHE A 8 2.42 50.21 -12.72
CA PHE A 8 2.85 49.78 -11.39
C PHE A 8 1.84 50.17 -10.29
N LEU A 9 1.32 51.40 -10.31
CA LEU A 9 0.27 51.84 -9.40
C LEU A 9 -1.03 51.03 -9.55
N GLN A 10 -1.46 50.73 -10.77
CA GLN A 10 -2.63 49.86 -11.00
C GLN A 10 -2.42 48.43 -10.48
N SER A 11 -1.19 47.92 -10.56
CA SER A 11 -0.82 46.59 -10.06
C SER A 11 -0.94 46.53 -8.54
N ILE A 12 -0.39 47.54 -7.86
CA ILE A 12 -0.46 47.67 -6.39
C ILE A 12 -1.90 47.81 -5.93
N MET A 13 -2.72 48.62 -6.62
CA MET A 13 -4.13 48.80 -6.27
C MET A 13 -4.94 47.50 -6.44
N LYS A 14 -4.66 46.71 -7.50
CA LYS A 14 -5.30 45.39 -7.69
C LYS A 14 -4.90 44.39 -6.61
N GLN A 15 -3.63 44.39 -6.22
CA GLN A 15 -3.13 43.51 -5.16
C GLN A 15 -3.76 43.86 -3.80
N GLN A 16 -3.87 45.15 -3.47
CA GLN A 16 -4.57 45.60 -2.26
C GLN A 16 -6.07 45.27 -2.28
N GLN A 17 -6.72 45.31 -3.45
CA GLN A 17 -8.12 44.87 -3.57
C GLN A 17 -8.29 43.37 -3.35
N GLN A 18 -7.36 42.54 -3.85
CA GLN A 18 -7.38 41.09 -3.62
C GLN A 18 -7.12 40.73 -2.15
N GLU A 19 -6.19 41.42 -1.49
CA GLU A 19 -5.92 41.24 -0.06
C GLU A 19 -7.14 41.63 0.80
N LYS A 20 -7.81 42.74 0.47
CA LYS A 20 -9.07 43.11 1.14
C LYS A 20 -10.18 42.06 0.94
N GLN A 21 -10.33 41.51 -0.26
CA GLN A 21 -11.33 40.45 -0.50
C GLN A 21 -10.99 39.14 0.22
N GLN A 22 -9.71 38.82 0.39
CA GLN A 22 -9.28 37.66 1.18
C GLN A 22 -9.50 37.86 2.67
N GLN A 23 -9.26 39.06 3.21
CA GLN A 23 -9.58 39.41 4.60
C GLN A 23 -11.09 39.30 4.88
N VAL A 24 -11.94 39.83 4.01
CA VAL A 24 -13.40 39.74 4.17
C VAL A 24 -13.87 38.27 4.16
N LYS A 25 -13.31 37.42 3.29
CA LYS A 25 -13.63 35.97 3.28
C LYS A 25 -13.14 35.24 4.53
N GLN A 26 -12.01 35.65 5.10
CA GLN A 26 -11.51 35.09 6.37
C GLN A 26 -12.40 35.53 7.55
N GLU A 27 -12.86 36.79 7.56
CA GLU A 27 -13.80 37.29 8.57
C GLU A 27 -15.18 36.61 8.47
N GLU A 28 -15.71 36.40 7.26
CA GLU A 28 -16.97 35.66 7.06
C GLU A 28 -16.88 34.19 7.50
N ASN A 29 -15.75 33.52 7.22
CA ASN A 29 -15.52 32.15 7.70
C ASN A 29 -15.31 32.10 9.22
N GLY A 30 -14.64 33.11 9.79
CA GLY A 30 -14.51 33.30 11.22
C GLY A 30 -15.86 33.50 11.89
N GLN A 31 -16.75 34.33 11.31
CA GLN A 31 -18.11 34.54 11.79
C GLN A 31 -18.96 33.26 11.70
N LYS A 32 -18.87 32.49 10.61
CA LYS A 32 -19.58 31.19 10.50
C LYS A 32 -19.11 30.17 11.54
N GLN A 33 -17.80 30.09 11.80
CA GLN A 33 -17.26 29.24 12.87
C GLN A 33 -17.69 29.73 14.26
N ASN A 34 -17.76 31.05 14.47
CA ASN A 34 -18.20 31.62 15.74
C ASN A 34 -19.70 31.41 15.97
N ILE A 35 -20.53 31.49 14.92
CA ILE A 35 -21.96 31.15 14.98
C ILE A 35 -22.16 29.67 15.28
N GLN A 36 -21.41 28.76 14.64
CA GLN A 36 -21.45 27.32 14.97
C GLN A 36 -20.98 27.04 16.40
N TYR A 37 -19.96 27.76 16.87
CA TYR A 37 -19.47 27.67 18.25
C TYR A 37 -20.52 28.18 19.25
N LEU A 38 -21.19 29.30 18.96
CA LEU A 38 -22.28 29.84 19.77
C LEU A 38 -23.48 28.90 19.80
N GLN A 39 -23.86 28.30 18.66
CA GLN A 39 -24.90 27.28 18.59
C GLN A 39 -24.53 26.04 19.41
N LYS A 40 -23.26 25.62 19.38
CA LYS A 40 -22.77 24.50 20.19
C LYS A 40 -22.76 24.82 21.69
N GLN A 41 -22.43 26.06 22.07
CA GLN A 41 -22.53 26.53 23.46
C GLN A 41 -23.99 26.68 23.94
N GLN A 42 -24.89 27.17 23.09
CA GLN A 42 -26.34 27.22 23.38
C GLN A 42 -26.93 25.81 23.50
N LEU A 43 -26.50 24.86 22.66
CA LEU A 43 -26.90 23.46 22.80
C LEU A 43 -26.42 22.87 24.13
N LEU A 44 -25.18 23.17 24.54
CA LEU A 44 -24.62 22.76 25.83
C LEU A 44 -25.36 23.39 27.01
N SER A 45 -25.76 24.66 26.92
CA SER A 45 -26.53 25.32 27.99
C SER A 45 -27.97 24.80 28.07
N ILE A 46 -28.60 24.47 26.93
CA ILE A 46 -29.91 23.82 26.90
C ILE A 46 -29.82 22.40 27.47
N ILE A 47 -28.77 21.64 27.16
CA ILE A 47 -28.51 20.32 27.75
C ILE A 47 -28.32 20.43 29.27
N GLN A 48 -27.58 21.43 29.76
CA GLN A 48 -27.42 21.69 31.20
C GLN A 48 -28.74 22.13 31.88
N GLN A 49 -29.55 22.96 31.23
CA GLN A 49 -30.85 23.37 31.77
C GLN A 49 -31.86 22.21 31.79
N CYS A 50 -31.85 21.34 30.77
CA CYS A 50 -32.63 20.10 30.77
C CYS A 50 -32.16 19.11 31.85
N GLN A 51 -30.86 19.09 32.18
CA GLN A 51 -30.32 18.29 33.29
C GLN A 51 -30.68 18.85 34.68
N GLN A 52 -30.88 20.17 34.82
CA GLN A 52 -31.26 20.79 36.09
C GLN A 52 -32.77 20.75 36.39
N GLN A 53 -33.64 20.59 35.38
CA GLN A 53 -35.10 20.51 35.58
C GLN A 53 -35.63 19.09 35.84
N GLN A 54 -34.79 18.06 35.82
CA GLN A 54 -35.15 16.69 36.23
C GLN A 54 -34.48 16.33 37.56
N GLN A 55 -35.03 16.87 38.66
CA GLN A 55 -34.99 16.15 39.93
C GLN A 55 -36.41 15.66 40.25
N PRO A 56 -36.53 14.37 40.55
CA PRO A 56 -36.93 14.03 41.90
C PRO A 56 -35.85 13.22 42.62
N ILE A 57 -35.77 13.54 43.90
CA ILE A 57 -35.17 12.82 45.02
C ILE A 57 -35.39 11.30 44.92
N GLN A 58 -34.31 10.55 44.75
CA GLN A 58 -34.02 9.27 45.43
C GLN A 58 -32.59 8.83 45.06
N GLN A 59 -31.71 8.76 46.06
CA GLN A 59 -30.39 8.14 45.95
C GLN A 59 -30.55 6.62 45.79
N ALA A 60 -30.88 6.17 44.58
CA ALA A 60 -30.60 4.81 44.16
C ALA A 60 -29.13 4.78 43.72
N SER A 61 -28.33 3.89 44.31
CA SER A 61 -26.98 3.57 43.82
C SER A 61 -27.08 3.28 42.33
N LYS A 62 -26.54 4.18 41.50
CA LYS A 62 -26.57 4.03 40.05
C LYS A 62 -25.71 2.81 39.72
N SER A 63 -26.33 1.75 39.20
CA SER A 63 -25.63 0.52 38.83
C SER A 63 -24.46 0.86 37.90
N PRO A 64 -23.25 0.31 38.13
CA PRO A 64 -22.09 0.59 37.31
C PRO A 64 -22.35 0.24 35.85
N THR A 65 -21.98 1.15 34.95
CA THR A 65 -22.05 0.94 33.51
C THR A 65 -21.02 -0.11 33.07
N LEU A 66 -21.27 -0.77 31.94
CA LEU A 66 -20.32 -1.72 31.35
C LEU A 66 -18.92 -1.11 31.16
N ILE A 67 -18.84 0.17 30.81
CA ILE A 67 -17.57 0.90 30.64
C ILE A 67 -16.81 1.04 31.96
N GLU A 68 -17.51 1.36 33.06
CA GLU A 68 -16.88 1.45 34.38
C GLU A 68 -16.31 0.09 34.80
N ILE A 69 -17.05 -1.00 34.56
CA ILE A 69 -16.58 -2.37 34.81
C ILE A 69 -15.34 -2.67 33.94
N GLN A 70 -15.37 -2.38 32.64
CA GLN A 70 -14.23 -2.57 31.74
C GLN A 70 -13.00 -1.75 32.16
N ASN A 71 -13.18 -0.55 32.70
CA ASN A 71 -12.08 0.27 33.22
C ASN A 71 -11.44 -0.33 34.49
N GLN A 72 -12.25 -0.97 35.34
CA GLN A 72 -11.72 -1.70 36.50
C GLN A 72 -10.93 -2.94 36.05
N VAL A 73 -11.45 -3.71 35.09
CA VAL A 73 -10.73 -4.85 34.48
C VAL A 73 -9.42 -4.38 33.82
N THR A 74 -9.45 -3.25 33.12
CA THR A 74 -8.26 -2.63 32.54
C THR A 74 -7.22 -2.32 33.61
N SER A 75 -7.64 -1.69 34.71
CA SER A 75 -6.75 -1.35 35.84
C SER A 75 -6.16 -2.59 36.50
N PHE A 76 -6.93 -3.67 36.60
CA PHE A 76 -6.45 -4.97 37.09
C PHE A 76 -5.36 -5.55 36.19
N PHE A 77 -5.59 -5.59 34.87
CA PHE A 77 -4.58 -6.08 33.93
C PHE A 77 -3.33 -5.20 33.87
N GLN A 78 -3.47 -3.88 33.98
CA GLN A 78 -2.31 -2.97 34.07
C GLN A 78 -1.44 -3.30 35.28
N LYS A 79 -2.02 -3.64 36.44
CA LYS A 79 -1.25 -4.10 37.60
C LYS A 79 -0.49 -5.40 37.30
N ILE A 80 -1.13 -6.36 36.64
CA ILE A 80 -0.48 -7.61 36.21
C ILE A 80 0.71 -7.33 35.29
N ILE A 81 0.55 -6.43 34.31
CA ILE A 81 1.63 -6.04 33.39
C ILE A 81 2.79 -5.40 34.15
N LEU A 82 2.51 -4.45 35.05
CA LEU A 82 3.54 -3.79 35.86
C LEU A 82 4.29 -4.77 36.76
N GLN A 83 3.58 -5.77 37.29
CA GLN A 83 4.15 -6.81 38.16
C GLN A 83 4.76 -7.97 37.36
N LYS A 84 4.63 -7.98 36.02
CA LYS A 84 5.05 -9.07 35.13
C LYS A 84 4.51 -10.44 35.55
N GLN A 85 3.29 -10.48 36.06
CA GLN A 85 2.65 -11.73 36.48
C GLN A 85 2.06 -12.46 35.29
N THR A 86 2.21 -13.78 35.27
CA THR A 86 1.61 -14.64 34.23
C THR A 86 0.18 -15.01 34.61
N ILE A 87 -0.74 -14.85 33.67
CA ILE A 87 -2.14 -15.27 33.75
C ILE A 87 -2.24 -16.67 33.15
N ASN A 88 -2.72 -17.64 33.94
CA ASN A 88 -3.08 -18.96 33.46
C ASN A 88 -4.58 -19.01 33.18
N LEU A 89 -4.95 -19.22 31.92
CA LEU A 89 -6.35 -19.25 31.48
C LEU A 89 -6.85 -20.69 31.38
N ASN A 90 -8.09 -20.89 31.82
CA ASN A 90 -8.85 -22.11 31.55
C ASN A 90 -9.88 -21.84 30.46
N ASN A 91 -10.29 -22.89 29.74
CA ASN A 91 -11.40 -22.73 28.81
C ASN A 91 -12.72 -22.64 29.57
N VAL A 92 -13.39 -21.50 29.47
CA VAL A 92 -14.73 -21.30 30.07
C VAL A 92 -15.79 -20.98 29.02
N LEU A 93 -15.42 -21.02 27.75
CA LEU A 93 -16.30 -20.80 26.61
C LEU A 93 -16.58 -22.13 25.90
N ASP A 94 -17.87 -22.47 25.78
CA ASP A 94 -18.32 -23.72 25.17
C ASP A 94 -18.56 -23.60 23.65
N GLN A 95 -18.65 -22.37 23.12
CA GLN A 95 -18.88 -22.14 21.68
C GLN A 95 -17.59 -22.26 20.86
N GLN A 96 -17.69 -22.85 19.67
CA GLN A 96 -16.61 -22.87 18.69
C GLN A 96 -16.37 -21.46 18.16
N LEU A 97 -15.32 -20.82 18.66
CA LEU A 97 -14.76 -19.58 18.15
C LEU A 97 -13.38 -19.85 17.54
N PRO A 98 -12.93 -19.00 16.62
CA PRO A 98 -11.52 -18.91 16.24
C PRO A 98 -10.64 -18.81 17.48
N TYR A 99 -9.52 -19.51 17.47
CA TYR A 99 -8.66 -19.72 18.64
C TYR A 99 -8.29 -18.42 19.36
N PHE A 100 -7.89 -17.37 18.61
CA PHE A 100 -7.52 -16.10 19.24
C PHE A 100 -8.71 -15.42 19.93
N LEU A 101 -9.93 -15.53 19.39
CA LEU A 101 -11.14 -14.99 20.03
C LEU A 101 -11.51 -15.79 21.28
N GLN A 102 -11.31 -17.10 21.26
CA GLN A 102 -11.51 -17.93 22.44
C GLN A 102 -10.59 -17.50 23.58
N ILE A 103 -9.29 -17.31 23.31
CA ILE A 103 -8.33 -16.84 24.33
C ILE A 103 -8.65 -15.43 24.79
N MET A 104 -8.95 -14.51 23.87
CA MET A 104 -9.39 -13.15 24.24
C MET A 104 -10.63 -13.18 25.13
N GLY A 105 -11.64 -14.00 24.80
CA GLY A 105 -12.88 -14.10 25.56
C GLY A 105 -12.65 -14.68 26.96
N ASN A 106 -11.86 -15.76 27.05
CA ASN A 106 -11.44 -16.34 28.33
C ASN A 106 -10.65 -15.32 29.18
N LEU A 107 -9.81 -14.50 28.54
CA LEU A 107 -9.08 -13.43 29.23
C LEU A 107 -10.01 -12.34 29.75
N VAL A 108 -10.97 -11.87 28.95
CA VAL A 108 -11.98 -10.90 29.41
C VAL A 108 -12.76 -11.45 30.61
N ILE A 109 -13.20 -12.70 30.55
CA ILE A 109 -13.91 -13.35 31.66
C ILE A 109 -13.01 -13.46 32.90
N TYR A 110 -11.76 -13.89 32.74
CA TYR A 110 -10.78 -13.93 33.84
C TYR A 110 -10.62 -12.56 34.51
N GLY A 111 -10.54 -11.49 33.72
CA GLY A 111 -10.48 -10.12 34.22
C GLY A 111 -11.72 -9.72 35.02
N LEU A 112 -12.91 -10.10 34.53
CA LEU A 112 -14.18 -9.86 35.22
C LEU A 112 -14.27 -10.63 36.56
N GLU A 113 -13.88 -11.90 36.58
CA GLU A 113 -13.92 -12.77 37.76
C GLU A 113 -12.99 -12.27 38.89
N ASN A 114 -11.91 -11.57 38.54
CA ASN A 114 -10.91 -11.05 39.48
C ASN A 114 -11.05 -9.53 39.78
N CYS A 115 -12.10 -8.90 39.26
CA CYS A 115 -12.36 -7.48 39.47
C CYS A 115 -13.13 -7.24 40.78
N PRO A 116 -12.80 -6.22 41.59
CA PRO A 116 -13.49 -5.93 42.85
C PRO A 116 -14.90 -5.33 42.70
N GLY A 117 -15.51 -5.41 41.50
CA GLY A 117 -16.80 -4.78 41.18
C GLY A 117 -18.01 -5.42 41.88
N GLU A 118 -19.19 -4.84 41.68
CA GLU A 118 -20.46 -5.39 42.17
C GLU A 118 -20.68 -6.80 41.63
N LYS A 119 -20.53 -7.80 42.51
CA LYS A 119 -20.48 -9.21 42.13
C LYS A 119 -21.70 -9.65 41.32
N GLU A 120 -22.89 -9.16 41.63
CA GLU A 120 -24.13 -9.56 40.96
C GLU A 120 -24.15 -9.14 39.48
N ILE A 121 -23.84 -7.88 39.18
CA ILE A 121 -23.79 -7.36 37.80
C ILE A 121 -22.67 -8.04 37.01
N VAL A 122 -21.50 -8.21 37.64
CA VAL A 122 -20.36 -8.90 37.02
C VAL A 122 -20.71 -10.35 36.68
N GLN A 123 -21.41 -11.07 37.58
CA GLN A 123 -21.87 -12.44 37.31
C GLN A 123 -22.92 -12.50 36.19
N GLU A 124 -23.83 -11.51 36.11
CA GLU A 124 -24.78 -11.43 34.99
C GLU A 124 -24.05 -11.25 33.65
N ILE A 125 -23.09 -10.31 33.57
CA ILE A 125 -22.28 -10.08 32.37
C ILE A 125 -21.50 -11.35 31.99
N ILE A 126 -20.86 -12.00 32.96
CA ILE A 126 -20.14 -13.26 32.71
C ILE A 126 -21.08 -14.33 32.16
N SER A 127 -22.27 -14.49 32.72
CA SER A 127 -23.28 -15.44 32.23
C SER A 127 -23.72 -15.12 30.80
N GLN A 128 -23.95 -13.84 30.49
CA GLN A 128 -24.27 -13.39 29.13
C GLN A 128 -23.13 -13.67 28.13
N TYR A 129 -21.87 -13.50 28.55
CA TYR A 129 -20.71 -13.74 27.71
C TYR A 129 -20.42 -15.23 27.52
N LYS A 130 -20.58 -16.06 28.56
CA LYS A 130 -20.45 -17.53 28.43
C LYS A 130 -21.53 -18.11 27.51
N SER A 131 -22.77 -17.63 27.61
CA SER A 131 -23.88 -18.07 26.75
C SER A 131 -23.76 -17.60 25.30
N ASN A 132 -23.27 -16.39 25.06
CA ASN A 132 -23.01 -15.87 23.71
C ASN A 132 -21.76 -14.98 23.68
N PRO A 133 -20.57 -15.56 23.42
CA PRO A 133 -19.31 -14.82 23.39
C PRO A 133 -19.24 -13.72 22.33
N LEU A 134 -20.04 -13.78 21.27
CA LEU A 134 -20.06 -12.74 20.23
C LEU A 134 -20.64 -11.42 20.74
N LYS A 135 -21.32 -11.42 21.90
CA LYS A 135 -21.78 -10.22 22.62
C LYS A 135 -20.66 -9.51 23.39
N ILE A 136 -19.48 -10.11 23.53
CA ILE A 136 -18.36 -9.45 24.20
C ILE A 136 -18.00 -8.18 23.43
N THR A 137 -17.97 -7.06 24.15
CA THR A 137 -17.50 -5.77 23.66
C THR A 137 -16.37 -5.27 24.54
N MET A 138 -15.51 -4.41 23.99
CA MET A 138 -14.36 -3.87 24.68
C MET A 138 -14.19 -2.39 24.36
N SER A 139 -13.91 -1.59 25.37
CA SER A 139 -13.38 -0.24 25.23
C SER A 139 -11.98 -0.26 24.59
N CYS A 140 -11.53 0.90 24.09
CA CYS A 140 -10.18 1.07 23.54
C CYS A 140 -9.11 0.66 24.56
N SER A 141 -9.25 1.16 25.79
CA SER A 141 -8.31 0.90 26.89
C SER A 141 -8.20 -0.59 27.23
N LEU A 142 -9.32 -1.30 27.29
CA LEU A 142 -9.33 -2.74 27.55
C LEU A 142 -8.69 -3.51 26.38
N PHE A 143 -9.07 -3.19 25.14
CA PHE A 143 -8.52 -3.86 23.96
C PHE A 143 -6.99 -3.66 23.83
N GLN A 144 -6.50 -2.44 23.99
CA GLN A 144 -5.07 -2.14 23.96
C GLN A 144 -4.32 -2.84 25.10
N THR A 145 -4.91 -2.92 26.29
CA THR A 145 -4.30 -3.61 27.44
C THR A 145 -4.23 -5.13 27.23
N ILE A 146 -5.27 -5.73 26.63
CA ILE A 146 -5.25 -7.13 26.19
C ILE A 146 -4.15 -7.37 25.16
N GLY A 147 -4.03 -6.49 24.15
CA GLY A 147 -2.95 -6.57 23.17
C GLY A 147 -1.56 -6.49 23.81
N LEU A 148 -1.40 -5.64 24.83
CA LEU A 148 -0.15 -5.52 25.58
C LEU A 148 0.17 -6.76 26.43
N LEU A 149 -0.83 -7.40 27.04
CA LEU A 149 -0.65 -8.68 27.75
C LEU A 149 -0.11 -9.77 26.82
N PHE A 150 -0.67 -9.90 25.60
CA PHE A 150 -0.18 -10.87 24.62
C PHE A 150 1.23 -10.54 24.13
N ARG A 151 1.52 -9.28 23.78
CA ARG A 151 2.86 -8.86 23.35
C ARG A 151 3.92 -9.05 24.44
N SER A 152 3.53 -8.89 25.70
CA SER A 152 4.39 -9.11 26.86
C SER A 152 4.51 -10.60 27.23
N GLN A 153 3.83 -11.49 26.51
CA GLN A 153 3.78 -12.95 26.76
C GLN A 153 3.35 -13.29 28.19
N LEU A 154 2.45 -12.50 28.77
CA LEU A 154 1.95 -12.68 30.14
C LEU A 154 0.69 -13.56 30.21
N VAL A 155 0.23 -14.12 29.09
CA VAL A 155 -0.95 -14.97 29.03
C VAL A 155 -0.52 -16.37 28.60
N TYR A 156 -0.91 -17.35 29.40
CA TYR A 156 -0.69 -18.76 29.13
C TYR A 156 -2.02 -19.51 29.12
N TYR A 157 -2.32 -20.16 28.00
CA TYR A 157 -3.45 -21.07 27.85
C TYR A 157 -2.96 -22.44 27.37
N ASP A 158 -2.07 -22.42 26.36
CA ASP A 158 -1.36 -23.59 25.84
C ASP A 158 -0.01 -23.15 25.20
N GLN A 159 0.70 -24.09 24.56
CA GLN A 159 1.95 -23.81 23.86
C GLN A 159 1.80 -22.87 22.63
N SER A 160 0.61 -22.79 22.04
CA SER A 160 0.31 -21.96 20.87
C SER A 160 0.06 -20.50 21.23
N THR A 161 -0.24 -20.21 22.51
CA THR A 161 -0.58 -18.86 22.99
C THR A 161 0.54 -17.85 22.73
N LYS A 162 1.79 -18.29 22.74
CA LYS A 162 2.97 -17.47 22.43
C LYS A 162 2.92 -16.79 21.06
N TYR A 163 2.23 -17.39 20.09
CA TYR A 163 2.10 -16.85 18.74
C TYR A 163 1.20 -15.62 18.67
N LEU A 164 0.31 -15.42 19.65
CA LEU A 164 -0.52 -14.22 19.73
C LEU A 164 0.29 -12.93 19.96
N ALA A 165 1.51 -13.03 20.48
CA ALA A 165 2.39 -11.87 20.63
C ALA A 165 2.71 -11.16 19.29
N ASN A 166 2.77 -11.93 18.19
CA ASN A 166 3.09 -11.43 16.85
C ASN A 166 1.88 -11.39 15.90
N PHE A 167 0.70 -11.75 16.40
CA PHE A 167 -0.55 -11.77 15.64
C PHE A 167 -0.99 -10.35 15.27
N LEU A 168 -1.38 -10.16 14.01
CA LEU A 168 -1.63 -8.89 13.36
C LEU A 168 -2.54 -7.95 14.16
N LEU A 169 -3.60 -8.48 14.76
CA LEU A 169 -4.57 -7.71 15.54
C LEU A 169 -3.96 -6.99 16.76
N PHE A 170 -2.90 -7.56 17.35
CA PHE A 170 -2.29 -7.06 18.59
C PHE A 170 -0.97 -6.33 18.38
N ARG A 171 -0.47 -6.25 17.15
CA ARG A 171 0.77 -5.54 16.82
C ARG A 171 0.58 -4.03 17.02
N ASP A 172 1.59 -3.35 17.56
CA ASP A 172 1.55 -1.88 17.74
C ASP A 172 1.18 -1.14 16.46
N ASP A 173 1.78 -1.55 15.33
CA ASP A 173 1.62 -0.90 14.04
C ASP A 173 0.16 -1.03 13.48
N PHE A 174 -0.71 -1.88 14.04
CA PHE A 174 -2.06 -2.17 13.53
C PHE A 174 -3.18 -2.16 14.58
N CYS A 175 -2.88 -2.33 15.87
CA CYS A 175 -3.88 -2.42 16.94
C CYS A 175 -4.86 -1.23 16.90
N ASP A 176 -4.33 -0.01 16.78
CA ASP A 176 -5.15 1.19 16.68
C ASP A 176 -5.93 1.27 15.37
N ILE A 177 -5.38 0.77 14.26
CA ILE A 177 -6.09 0.72 12.96
C ILE A 177 -7.33 -0.16 13.09
N PHE A 178 -7.20 -1.36 13.67
CA PHE A 178 -8.34 -2.25 13.88
C PHE A 178 -9.37 -1.64 14.81
N PHE A 179 -8.97 -1.11 15.96
CA PHE A 179 -9.90 -0.50 16.90
C PHE A 179 -10.64 0.68 16.25
N ASN A 180 -9.90 1.64 15.68
CA ASN A 180 -10.43 2.85 15.08
C ASN A 180 -11.32 2.58 13.86
N THR A 181 -11.18 1.42 13.21
CA THR A 181 -12.02 1.05 12.06
C THR A 181 -13.26 0.25 12.48
N LEU A 182 -13.14 -0.58 13.52
CA LEU A 182 -14.19 -1.53 13.92
C LEU A 182 -15.08 -1.04 15.06
N TYR A 183 -14.69 -0.01 15.82
CA TYR A 183 -15.53 0.46 16.92
C TYR A 183 -16.89 0.96 16.42
N CYS A 184 -17.89 0.83 17.27
CA CYS A 184 -19.20 1.45 17.13
C CYS A 184 -19.49 2.31 18.37
N TYR A 185 -20.30 3.35 18.18
CA TYR A 185 -20.82 4.12 19.31
C TYR A 185 -21.95 3.33 19.96
N GLN A 186 -21.80 3.01 21.24
CA GLN A 186 -22.87 2.47 22.07
C GLN A 186 -23.46 3.56 22.96
N ILE A 187 -24.79 3.62 23.00
CA ILE A 187 -25.55 4.49 23.89
C ILE A 187 -25.92 3.66 25.11
N THR A 188 -25.35 3.99 26.25
CA THR A 188 -25.84 3.44 27.53
C THR A 188 -27.04 4.28 27.99
N HIS A 189 -28.07 3.66 28.56
CA HIS A 189 -29.30 4.34 29.00
C HIS A 189 -28.97 5.58 29.85
N GLY A 190 -29.09 6.78 29.26
CA GLY A 190 -28.92 8.06 29.96
C GLY A 190 -27.64 8.85 29.70
N GLN A 191 -27.18 8.98 28.44
CA GLN A 191 -26.36 10.10 27.89
C GLN A 191 -24.84 9.87 27.68
N SER A 192 -24.25 8.73 28.06
CA SER A 192 -22.82 8.48 27.76
C SER A 192 -22.65 7.68 26.46
N PHE A 193 -21.94 8.28 25.49
CA PHE A 193 -21.47 7.60 24.29
C PHE A 193 -20.14 6.91 24.61
N SER A 194 -20.03 5.64 24.27
CA SER A 194 -18.75 4.93 24.36
C SER A 194 -18.38 4.28 23.04
N GLN A 195 -17.11 4.40 22.66
CA GLN A 195 -16.56 3.69 21.52
C GLN A 195 -16.17 2.29 21.98
N GLN A 196 -16.84 1.28 21.43
CA GLN A 196 -16.55 -0.11 21.74
C GLN A 196 -16.41 -0.94 20.47
N MET A 197 -15.49 -1.90 20.50
CA MET A 197 -15.35 -2.91 19.47
C MET A 197 -15.89 -4.24 20.00
N GLY A 198 -16.71 -4.93 19.20
CA GLY A 198 -17.33 -6.20 19.57
C GLY A 198 -16.68 -7.40 18.89
N PHE A 199 -16.80 -8.56 19.52
CA PHE A 199 -16.36 -9.85 18.97
C PHE A 199 -17.11 -10.18 17.67
N THR A 200 -18.37 -9.75 17.54
CA THR A 200 -19.13 -9.91 16.29
C THR A 200 -18.41 -9.27 15.11
N GLN A 201 -17.97 -8.01 15.22
CA GLN A 201 -17.28 -7.29 14.15
C GLN A 201 -15.93 -7.95 13.82
N ILE A 202 -15.16 -8.32 14.85
CA ILE A 202 -13.87 -9.00 14.67
C ILE A 202 -14.05 -10.36 13.98
N HIS A 203 -15.05 -11.14 14.40
CA HIS A 203 -15.33 -12.46 13.83
C HIS A 203 -15.81 -12.38 12.38
N GLN A 204 -16.60 -11.37 12.02
CA GLN A 204 -17.04 -11.17 10.63
C GLN A 204 -15.87 -10.93 9.67
N MET A 205 -14.82 -10.21 10.11
CA MET A 205 -13.64 -9.91 9.29
C MET A 205 -12.87 -11.15 8.82
N ILE A 206 -12.95 -12.26 9.55
CA ILE A 206 -12.19 -13.48 9.23
C ILE A 206 -13.03 -14.56 8.55
N LYS A 207 -14.33 -14.32 8.31
CA LYS A 207 -15.18 -15.24 7.55
C LYS A 207 -14.94 -15.10 6.04
N LYS A 208 -14.87 -16.23 5.33
CA LYS A 208 -14.46 -16.31 3.91
C LYS A 208 -15.35 -15.59 2.89
N THR A 209 -16.57 -15.19 3.25
CA THR A 209 -17.61 -14.85 2.26
C THR A 209 -18.15 -13.42 2.32
N GLN A 210 -17.45 -12.47 2.95
CA GLN A 210 -18.00 -11.13 3.20
C GLN A 210 -17.17 -10.01 2.58
N GLU A 211 -17.10 -9.95 1.24
CA GLU A 211 -16.49 -8.82 0.51
C GLU A 211 -17.12 -7.48 0.93
N ASP A 212 -18.41 -7.44 1.25
CA ASP A 212 -19.09 -6.25 1.75
C ASP A 212 -18.53 -5.78 3.10
N VAL A 213 -18.21 -6.70 4.01
CA VAL A 213 -17.64 -6.37 5.32
C VAL A 213 -16.24 -5.82 5.16
N TRP A 214 -15.42 -6.44 4.30
CA TRP A 214 -14.10 -5.91 3.98
C TRP A 214 -14.16 -4.56 3.28
N THR A 215 -15.13 -4.37 2.38
CA THR A 215 -15.35 -3.09 1.71
C THR A 215 -15.73 -2.00 2.71
N ALA A 216 -16.66 -2.28 3.61
CA ALA A 216 -17.04 -1.35 4.67
C ALA A 216 -15.89 -1.04 5.63
N PHE A 217 -15.08 -2.04 5.98
CA PHE A 217 -13.88 -1.87 6.79
C PHE A 217 -12.87 -0.95 6.09
N ILE A 218 -12.54 -1.22 4.83
CA ILE A 218 -11.58 -0.40 4.07
C ILE A 218 -12.11 1.02 3.88
N PHE A 219 -13.39 1.19 3.57
CA PHE A 219 -14.00 2.52 3.47
C PHE A 219 -13.83 3.28 4.78
N LYS A 220 -14.20 2.69 5.92
CA LYS A 220 -14.04 3.32 7.24
C LYS A 220 -12.59 3.64 7.58
N MET A 221 -11.66 2.76 7.21
CA MET A 221 -10.23 2.98 7.43
C MET A 221 -9.75 4.19 6.63
N LEU A 222 -10.10 4.27 5.34
CA LEU A 222 -9.66 5.34 4.44
C LEU A 222 -10.42 6.66 4.66
N SER A 223 -11.67 6.60 5.13
CA SER A 223 -12.50 7.76 5.46
C SER A 223 -12.35 8.22 6.90
N GLN A 224 -11.57 7.50 7.73
CA GLN A 224 -11.49 7.74 9.18
C GLN A 224 -12.88 7.79 9.84
N GLN A 225 -13.74 6.83 9.49
CA GLN A 225 -15.15 6.73 9.85
C GLN A 225 -16.06 7.90 9.42
N GLN A 226 -15.61 8.79 8.55
CA GLN A 226 -16.49 9.79 7.96
C GLN A 226 -17.49 9.15 6.99
N GLN A 227 -18.68 9.75 6.88
CA GLN A 227 -19.73 9.31 5.95
C GLN A 227 -19.30 9.44 4.49
N LYS A 228 -18.41 10.39 4.21
CA LYS A 228 -17.84 10.63 2.89
C LYS A 228 -16.32 10.64 2.96
N MET A 229 -15.68 10.17 1.90
CA MET A 229 -14.24 10.16 1.73
C MET A 229 -13.85 11.13 0.62
N THR A 230 -12.98 12.09 0.91
CA THR A 230 -12.42 12.98 -0.11
C THR A 230 -11.18 12.36 -0.76
N LYS A 231 -10.80 12.88 -1.93
CA LYS A 231 -9.57 12.49 -2.62
C LYS A 231 -8.32 12.65 -1.75
N ASP A 232 -8.19 13.78 -1.05
CA ASP A 232 -7.03 14.03 -0.20
C ASP A 232 -6.94 13.05 0.98
N MET A 233 -8.09 12.73 1.59
CA MET A 233 -8.16 11.70 2.64
C MET A 233 -7.76 10.34 2.10
N PHE A 234 -8.29 9.94 0.94
CA PHE A 234 -7.92 8.68 0.30
C PHE A 234 -6.42 8.59 0.06
N LEU A 235 -5.81 9.61 -0.57
CA LEU A 235 -4.38 9.63 -0.87
C LEU A 235 -3.53 9.57 0.41
N LEU A 236 -3.89 10.36 1.44
CA LEU A 236 -3.20 10.39 2.72
C LEU A 236 -3.28 9.03 3.43
N GLN A 237 -4.48 8.49 3.59
CA GLN A 237 -4.71 7.23 4.30
C GLN A 237 -4.14 6.04 3.53
N PHE A 238 -4.24 6.02 2.20
CA PHE A 238 -3.64 4.95 1.39
C PHE A 238 -2.11 4.96 1.46
N ASN A 239 -1.49 6.14 1.54
CA ASN A 239 -0.04 6.24 1.76
C ASN A 239 0.36 5.74 3.15
N GLN A 240 -0.38 6.11 4.20
CA GLN A 240 -0.16 5.58 5.56
C GLN A 240 -0.31 4.06 5.60
N TYR A 241 -1.38 3.54 4.99
CA TYR A 241 -1.62 2.11 4.80
C TYR A 241 -0.45 1.43 4.10
N THR A 242 0.05 2.00 3.00
CA THR A 242 1.19 1.46 2.25
C THR A 242 2.45 1.40 3.11
N VAL A 243 2.71 2.42 3.93
CA VAL A 243 3.85 2.42 4.86
C VAL A 243 3.70 1.34 5.92
N SER A 244 2.54 1.23 6.58
CA SER A 244 2.28 0.20 7.60
C SER A 244 2.40 -1.21 7.03
N MET A 245 1.82 -1.46 5.84
CA MET A 245 1.91 -2.73 5.14
C MET A 245 3.35 -3.07 4.72
N ASN A 246 4.10 -2.08 4.21
CA ASN A 246 5.50 -2.29 3.89
C ASN A 246 6.35 -2.61 5.14
N ASN A 247 6.06 -1.96 6.27
CA ASN A 247 6.69 -2.26 7.55
C ASN A 247 6.36 -3.68 8.02
N PHE A 248 5.10 -4.12 7.91
CA PHE A 248 4.68 -5.48 8.21
C PHE A 248 5.47 -6.54 7.40
N PHE A 249 5.60 -6.32 6.09
CA PHE A 249 6.30 -7.25 5.20
C PHE A 249 7.83 -7.20 5.30
N THR A 250 8.40 -6.20 5.97
CA THR A 250 9.86 -6.08 6.14
C THR A 250 10.34 -6.56 7.50
N LYS A 251 9.55 -6.35 8.56
CA LYS A 251 9.80 -6.86 9.91
C LYS A 251 9.39 -8.34 10.03
N SER A 252 9.86 -9.01 11.08
CA SER A 252 9.31 -10.30 11.49
C SER A 252 7.81 -10.20 11.76
N ASN A 253 7.09 -11.24 11.36
CA ASN A 253 5.67 -11.43 11.64
C ASN A 253 5.39 -12.91 11.85
N LEU A 254 4.19 -13.20 12.35
CA LEU A 254 3.78 -14.54 12.73
C LEU A 254 4.10 -15.57 11.65
N ILE A 255 3.65 -15.35 10.42
CA ILE A 255 3.86 -16.29 9.30
C ILE A 255 5.35 -16.44 8.99
N MET A 256 6.13 -15.36 8.95
CA MET A 256 7.58 -15.44 8.72
C MET A 256 8.31 -16.25 9.80
N ASP A 257 8.04 -15.98 11.07
CA ASP A 257 8.67 -16.67 12.20
C ASP A 257 8.40 -18.18 12.15
N LEU A 258 7.19 -18.54 11.71
CA LEU A 258 6.77 -19.94 11.56
C LEU A 258 7.37 -20.62 10.33
N VAL A 259 7.48 -19.93 9.19
CA VAL A 259 8.21 -20.44 8.02
C VAL A 259 9.67 -20.69 8.39
N GLU A 260 10.29 -19.80 9.18
CA GLU A 260 11.67 -19.97 9.67
C GLU A 260 11.83 -21.22 10.55
N GLN A 261 10.80 -21.58 11.31
CA GLN A 261 10.78 -22.74 12.21
C GLN A 261 10.38 -24.05 11.51
N SER A 262 9.77 -23.99 10.32
CA SER A 262 9.34 -25.18 9.57
C SER A 262 10.53 -25.97 8.98
N VAL A 263 10.72 -27.23 9.42
CA VAL A 263 11.73 -28.17 8.88
C VAL A 263 11.12 -28.98 7.73
N LYS A 264 11.91 -29.27 6.69
CA LYS A 264 11.55 -29.96 5.42
C LYS A 264 10.74 -31.27 5.52
N GLN A 265 10.53 -31.88 6.70
CA GLN A 265 9.95 -33.23 6.82
C GLN A 265 8.47 -33.28 7.24
N THR A 266 7.81 -32.14 7.49
CA THR A 266 6.38 -32.09 7.83
C THR A 266 5.60 -31.14 6.93
N SER A 267 5.92 -31.10 5.63
CA SER A 267 5.00 -30.57 4.61
C SER A 267 3.79 -31.52 4.49
N LYS A 268 2.93 -31.52 5.51
CA LYS A 268 1.50 -31.80 5.28
C LYS A 268 1.05 -30.73 4.28
N LEU A 269 0.42 -31.15 3.18
CA LEU A 269 0.00 -30.33 2.02
C LEU A 269 -0.71 -28.99 2.35
N HIS A 270 -1.18 -28.78 3.58
CA HIS A 270 -2.03 -27.64 3.95
C HIS A 270 -1.25 -26.41 4.45
N ASN A 271 -0.05 -26.58 5.05
CA ASN A 271 0.81 -25.43 5.36
C ASN A 271 1.30 -24.74 4.08
N ASP A 272 1.47 -25.50 3.00
CA ASP A 272 1.86 -24.98 1.69
C ASP A 272 0.83 -24.00 1.14
N GLN A 273 -0.47 -24.26 1.32
CA GLN A 273 -1.51 -23.34 0.86
C GLN A 273 -1.40 -21.98 1.56
N ILE A 274 -1.25 -21.97 2.89
CA ILE A 274 -1.17 -20.72 3.65
C ILE A 274 0.09 -19.92 3.29
N PHE A 275 1.23 -20.59 3.10
CA PHE A 275 2.46 -19.92 2.66
C PHE A 275 2.38 -19.40 1.21
N GLN A 276 1.70 -20.13 0.32
CA GLN A 276 1.45 -19.67 -1.05
C GLN A 276 0.53 -18.46 -1.08
N GLU A 277 -0.56 -18.48 -0.30
CA GLU A 277 -1.47 -17.34 -0.15
C GLU A 277 -0.74 -16.12 0.42
N TYR A 278 0.10 -16.30 1.44
CA TYR A 278 0.94 -15.22 1.97
C TYR A 278 1.87 -14.61 0.91
N LEU A 279 2.55 -15.45 0.14
CA LEU A 279 3.42 -14.99 -0.95
C LEU A 279 2.65 -14.28 -2.07
N LEU A 280 1.43 -14.72 -2.38
CA LEU A 280 0.54 -14.06 -3.34
C LEU A 280 0.16 -12.67 -2.85
N ILE A 281 -0.24 -12.53 -1.59
CA ILE A 281 -0.59 -11.26 -0.96
C ILE A 281 0.62 -10.31 -0.98
N MET A 282 1.78 -10.77 -0.50
CA MET A 282 3.01 -9.98 -0.45
C MET A 282 3.49 -9.59 -1.86
N GLY A 283 3.44 -10.52 -2.81
CA GLY A 283 3.81 -10.28 -4.20
C GLY A 283 2.91 -9.25 -4.88
N SER A 284 1.59 -9.39 -4.69
CA SER A 284 0.59 -8.44 -5.20
C SER A 284 0.83 -7.05 -4.64
N PHE A 285 1.01 -6.92 -3.32
CA PHE A 285 1.35 -5.66 -2.68
C PHE A 285 2.58 -5.01 -3.34
N LYS A 286 3.69 -5.74 -3.44
CA LYS A 286 4.94 -5.18 -3.96
C LYS A 286 4.86 -4.79 -5.44
N ALA A 287 3.99 -5.42 -6.23
CA ALA A 287 3.92 -5.23 -7.68
C ALA A 287 2.94 -4.13 -8.11
N THR A 288 1.79 -3.99 -7.43
CA THR A 288 0.65 -3.25 -7.99
C THR A 288 0.33 -1.93 -7.30
N THR A 289 0.94 -1.59 -6.16
CA THR A 289 0.54 -0.41 -5.36
C THR A 289 0.53 0.91 -6.13
N GLN A 290 1.55 1.19 -6.93
CA GLN A 290 1.66 2.48 -7.61
C GLN A 290 0.68 2.59 -8.78
N ASP A 291 0.60 1.54 -9.60
CA ASP A 291 -0.36 1.47 -10.70
C ASP A 291 -1.80 1.50 -10.18
N PHE A 292 -2.02 0.85 -9.03
CA PHE A 292 -3.29 0.91 -8.34
C PHE A 292 -3.62 2.32 -7.88
N LEU A 293 -2.71 3.03 -7.19
CA LEU A 293 -2.98 4.38 -6.68
C LEU A 293 -3.39 5.34 -7.81
N LYS A 294 -2.68 5.29 -8.94
CA LYS A 294 -2.97 6.11 -10.13
C LYS A 294 -4.36 5.81 -10.68
N LYS A 295 -4.69 4.53 -10.89
CA LYS A 295 -6.00 4.11 -11.41
C LYS A 295 -7.14 4.32 -10.41
N ALA A 296 -6.92 4.06 -9.13
CA ALA A 296 -7.89 4.24 -8.06
C ALA A 296 -8.28 5.71 -7.97
N THR A 297 -7.31 6.61 -7.99
CA THR A 297 -7.58 8.06 -7.96
C THR A 297 -8.43 8.49 -9.15
N GLN A 298 -8.20 7.92 -10.34
CA GLN A 298 -9.03 8.17 -11.51
C GLN A 298 -10.44 7.59 -11.31
N VAL A 299 -10.57 6.28 -11.09
CA VAL A 299 -11.88 5.59 -11.01
C VAL A 299 -12.75 6.08 -9.85
N PHE A 300 -12.14 6.41 -8.71
CA PHE A 300 -12.86 6.87 -7.54
C PHE A 300 -13.29 8.34 -7.66
N PHE A 301 -12.47 9.21 -8.25
CA PHE A 301 -12.70 10.66 -8.16
C PHE A 301 -12.77 11.35 -9.54
N GLU A 302 -13.20 10.63 -10.58
CA GLU A 302 -13.35 11.18 -11.94
C GLU A 302 -14.41 12.28 -12.00
N GLU A 303 -15.58 12.03 -11.41
CA GLU A 303 -16.76 12.92 -11.51
C GLU A 303 -17.08 13.67 -10.20
N SER A 304 -16.51 13.23 -9.08
CA SER A 304 -16.78 13.79 -7.75
C SER A 304 -15.50 13.95 -6.93
N ASN A 305 -15.45 14.99 -6.10
CA ASN A 305 -14.37 15.21 -5.13
C ASN A 305 -14.55 14.38 -3.84
N ASP A 306 -15.74 13.84 -3.61
CA ASP A 306 -16.08 13.00 -2.46
C ASP A 306 -16.85 11.73 -2.86
N LEU A 307 -16.74 10.70 -2.01
CA LEU A 307 -17.35 9.38 -2.21
C LEU A 307 -18.04 8.90 -0.94
N ASP A 308 -19.26 8.41 -1.08
CA ASP A 308 -19.90 7.62 -0.02
C ASP A 308 -19.56 6.13 -0.12
N LEU A 309 -20.02 5.34 0.87
CA LEU A 309 -19.78 3.90 0.93
C LEU A 309 -20.39 3.16 -0.28
N LEU A 310 -21.55 3.56 -0.77
CA LEU A 310 -22.21 2.86 -1.88
C LEU A 310 -21.43 3.05 -3.19
N GLN A 311 -21.00 4.28 -3.46
CA GLN A 311 -20.14 4.61 -4.59
C GLN A 311 -18.79 3.89 -4.49
N PHE A 312 -18.18 3.90 -3.30
CA PHE A 312 -16.94 3.18 -3.04
C PHE A 312 -17.09 1.67 -3.31
N SER A 313 -18.15 1.03 -2.82
CA SER A 313 -18.43 -0.39 -3.04
C SER A 313 -18.61 -0.75 -4.51
N SER A 314 -19.28 0.09 -5.30
CA SER A 314 -19.40 -0.13 -6.74
C SER A 314 -18.04 0.00 -7.44
N ASN A 315 -17.27 1.02 -7.08
CA ASN A 315 -16.02 1.33 -7.76
C ASN A 315 -14.88 0.38 -7.37
N ILE A 316 -14.85 -0.16 -6.14
CA ILE A 316 -13.82 -1.11 -5.70
C ILE A 316 -13.89 -2.41 -6.50
N ILE A 317 -15.11 -2.88 -6.81
CA ILE A 317 -15.33 -4.06 -7.65
C ILE A 317 -14.80 -3.80 -9.06
N LYS A 318 -15.06 -2.62 -9.63
CA LYS A 318 -14.56 -2.24 -10.96
C LYS A 318 -13.03 -2.25 -11.01
N ILE A 319 -12.38 -1.58 -10.06
CA ILE A 319 -10.91 -1.48 -10.08
C ILE A 319 -10.23 -2.81 -9.80
N HIS A 320 -10.74 -3.62 -8.86
CA HIS A 320 -10.16 -4.93 -8.59
C HIS A 320 -10.26 -5.86 -9.81
N LYS A 321 -11.36 -5.79 -10.57
CA LYS A 321 -11.50 -6.50 -11.85
C LYS A 321 -10.53 -5.98 -12.91
N GLN A 322 -10.41 -4.66 -13.08
CA GLN A 322 -9.49 -4.06 -14.06
C GLN A 322 -8.02 -4.33 -13.75
N MET A 323 -7.67 -4.44 -12.46
CA MET A 323 -6.30 -4.68 -12.00
C MET A 323 -5.97 -6.16 -11.82
N ASN A 324 -6.98 -7.05 -11.86
CA ASN A 324 -6.86 -8.44 -11.45
C ASN A 324 -6.13 -8.60 -10.10
N CYS A 325 -6.46 -7.73 -9.14
CA CYS A 325 -5.76 -7.62 -7.86
C CYS A 325 -6.68 -7.01 -6.78
N GLN A 326 -6.63 -7.57 -5.57
CA GLN A 326 -7.42 -7.12 -4.40
C GLN A 326 -6.56 -6.36 -3.38
N ILE A 327 -5.74 -5.41 -3.84
CA ILE A 327 -4.73 -4.75 -3.00
C ILE A 327 -5.33 -4.04 -1.77
N LEU A 328 -6.54 -3.50 -1.88
CA LEU A 328 -7.22 -2.87 -0.75
C LEU A 328 -7.64 -3.88 0.32
N PHE A 329 -7.83 -5.15 -0.04
CA PHE A 329 -8.23 -6.20 0.91
C PHE A 329 -7.05 -6.92 1.55
N ILE A 330 -5.80 -6.53 1.26
CA ILE A 330 -4.61 -7.21 1.80
C ILE A 330 -4.64 -7.29 3.34
N LEU A 331 -4.99 -6.20 4.05
CA LEU A 331 -5.00 -6.23 5.52
C LEU A 331 -6.06 -7.20 6.07
N PRO A 332 -7.34 -7.16 5.63
CA PRO A 332 -8.32 -8.19 5.95
C PRO A 332 -7.89 -9.61 5.57
N MET A 333 -7.30 -9.80 4.39
CA MET A 333 -6.82 -11.10 3.92
C MET A 333 -5.72 -11.66 4.83
N LEU A 334 -4.75 -10.82 5.25
CA LEU A 334 -3.72 -11.24 6.21
C LEU A 334 -4.31 -11.60 7.58
N PHE A 335 -5.27 -10.81 8.06
CA PHE A 335 -5.92 -11.09 9.34
C PHE A 335 -6.66 -12.42 9.32
N GLN A 336 -7.39 -12.69 8.25
CA GLN A 336 -8.02 -13.98 8.01
C GLN A 336 -6.99 -15.12 7.90
N LEU A 337 -5.91 -14.91 7.15
CA LEU A 337 -4.87 -15.91 6.92
C LEU A 337 -4.16 -16.30 8.22
N GLU A 338 -3.78 -15.32 9.03
CA GLU A 338 -3.16 -15.57 10.34
C GLU A 338 -4.12 -16.30 11.29
N SER A 339 -5.41 -15.95 11.29
CA SER A 339 -6.41 -16.68 12.10
C SER A 339 -6.51 -18.14 11.68
N GLN A 340 -6.63 -18.41 10.38
CA GLN A 340 -6.70 -19.78 9.85
C GLN A 340 -5.45 -20.59 10.19
N TYR A 341 -4.29 -19.95 10.15
CA TYR A 341 -3.03 -20.61 10.49
C TYR A 341 -2.96 -20.97 11.97
N LEU A 342 -3.40 -20.08 12.88
CA LEU A 342 -3.45 -20.38 14.31
C LEU A 342 -4.39 -21.55 14.62
N ASP A 343 -5.60 -21.56 14.04
CA ASP A 343 -6.55 -22.66 14.20
C ASP A 343 -5.96 -23.99 13.71
N HIS A 344 -5.21 -23.95 12.60
CA HIS A 344 -4.52 -25.12 12.05
C HIS A 344 -3.36 -25.62 12.94
N LEU A 345 -2.57 -24.71 13.52
CA LEU A 345 -1.49 -25.06 14.45
C LEU A 345 -2.03 -25.80 15.68
N VAL A 346 -3.12 -25.29 16.26
CA VAL A 346 -3.75 -25.88 17.44
C VAL A 346 -4.33 -27.25 17.10
N SER A 347 -4.98 -27.40 15.94
CA SER A 347 -5.61 -28.66 15.52
C SER A 347 -4.60 -29.78 15.21
N ASN A 348 -3.41 -29.44 14.71
CA ASN A 348 -2.40 -30.43 14.32
C ASN A 348 -1.37 -30.77 15.41
N GLY A 349 -1.36 -30.02 16.52
CA GLY A 349 -0.37 -30.11 17.57
C GLY A 349 0.98 -29.49 17.16
N ILE A 350 1.64 -28.79 18.09
CA ILE A 350 3.01 -28.33 17.91
C ILE A 350 3.92 -29.54 18.10
N GLN A 351 4.62 -29.96 17.05
CA GLN A 351 5.73 -30.88 17.22
C GLN A 351 6.91 -30.08 17.79
N ASP A 352 7.22 -30.29 19.07
CA ASP A 352 8.42 -29.77 19.76
C ASP A 352 9.68 -30.44 19.19
N GLN A 353 10.01 -30.12 17.93
CA GLN A 353 11.34 -30.36 17.39
C GLN A 353 12.11 -29.05 17.49
N GLN A 354 13.35 -29.12 17.99
CA GLN A 354 14.20 -27.94 18.09
C GLN A 354 14.27 -27.20 16.75
N PRO A 355 14.19 -25.86 16.75
CA PRO A 355 14.22 -25.07 15.52
C PRO A 355 15.59 -25.21 14.85
N VAL A 356 15.69 -26.14 13.89
CA VAL A 356 16.85 -26.23 13.01
C VAL A 356 16.69 -25.13 11.97
N LYS A 357 17.37 -23.99 12.16
CA LYS A 357 17.42 -22.89 11.19
C LYS A 357 17.83 -23.43 9.82
N ASN A 358 16.86 -23.58 8.92
CA ASN A 358 17.12 -24.13 7.60
C ASN A 358 17.13 -23.02 6.54
N SER A 359 18.33 -22.53 6.24
CA SER A 359 18.58 -21.52 5.19
C SER A 359 18.20 -21.98 3.77
N SER A 360 17.75 -23.23 3.59
CA SER A 360 17.33 -23.80 2.31
C SER A 360 15.81 -23.84 2.06
N ASN A 361 14.98 -23.26 2.93
CA ASN A 361 13.53 -23.21 2.74
C ASN A 361 13.13 -22.34 1.53
N TYR A 362 12.37 -22.92 0.60
CA TYR A 362 11.88 -22.28 -0.63
C TYR A 362 11.11 -20.99 -0.32
N TYR A 363 10.19 -21.03 0.65
CA TYR A 363 9.36 -19.91 1.02
C TYR A 363 10.19 -18.76 1.63
N LEU A 364 11.17 -19.07 2.48
CA LEU A 364 12.09 -18.04 3.02
C LEU A 364 12.85 -17.32 1.90
N LYS A 365 13.36 -18.07 0.92
CA LYS A 365 14.05 -17.47 -0.24
C LYS A 365 13.13 -16.55 -1.04
N MET A 366 11.86 -16.92 -1.20
CA MET A 366 10.87 -16.06 -1.87
C MET A 366 10.50 -14.83 -1.05
N ILE A 367 10.28 -14.99 0.26
CA ILE A 367 10.01 -13.89 1.20
C ILE A 367 11.18 -12.90 1.15
N GLU A 368 12.42 -13.37 1.24
CA GLU A 368 13.61 -12.51 1.17
C GLU A 368 13.74 -11.79 -0.17
N LYS A 369 13.42 -12.45 -1.30
CA LYS A 369 13.36 -11.79 -2.61
C LYS A 369 12.31 -10.68 -2.63
N LEU A 370 11.13 -10.91 -2.06
CA LEU A 370 10.02 -9.93 -2.03
C LEU A 370 10.25 -8.80 -1.02
N LYS A 371 10.84 -9.08 0.15
CA LYS A 371 11.30 -8.08 1.14
C LYS A 371 12.21 -7.07 0.48
N ASN A 372 13.09 -7.57 -0.40
CA ASN A 372 14.03 -6.75 -1.11
C ASN A 372 13.43 -5.91 -2.24
N LYS A 373 12.14 -6.06 -2.60
CA LYS A 373 11.48 -5.17 -3.56
C LYS A 373 10.92 -3.92 -2.87
N CYS A 374 11.16 -2.77 -3.48
CA CYS A 374 10.52 -1.52 -3.07
C CYS A 374 9.17 -1.38 -3.77
N VAL A 375 8.14 -1.07 -2.98
CA VAL A 375 6.77 -0.87 -3.46
C VAL A 375 6.66 0.28 -4.47
N TYR A 376 7.50 1.30 -4.31
CA TYR A 376 7.53 2.48 -5.18
C TYR A 376 8.35 2.26 -6.46
N ASN A 377 9.09 1.15 -6.60
CA ASN A 377 9.75 0.74 -7.86
C ASN A 377 10.38 1.86 -8.75
N GLY A 378 11.07 2.83 -8.15
CA GLY A 378 11.72 3.93 -8.85
C GLY A 378 10.91 5.23 -9.00
N GLU A 379 9.68 5.32 -8.48
CA GLU A 379 8.89 6.57 -8.47
C GLU A 379 9.64 7.70 -7.73
N GLU A 380 9.43 8.94 -8.18
CA GLU A 380 10.15 10.13 -7.71
C GLU A 380 9.93 10.43 -6.22
N GLU A 381 8.73 10.13 -5.73
CA GLU A 381 8.29 10.30 -4.36
C GLU A 381 9.08 9.43 -3.36
N CYS A 382 9.79 8.40 -3.83
CA CYS A 382 10.58 7.50 -3.00
C CYS A 382 12.09 7.75 -3.12
N ASN A 383 12.73 8.03 -1.98
CA ASN A 383 14.17 8.32 -1.88
C ASN A 383 15.03 7.12 -1.44
N CYS A 384 14.51 5.90 -1.41
CA CYS A 384 15.32 4.74 -1.03
C CYS A 384 16.44 4.46 -2.05
N LYS A 385 17.56 3.88 -1.59
CA LYS A 385 18.72 3.52 -2.44
C LYS A 385 18.32 2.71 -3.67
N LYS A 386 17.37 1.78 -3.54
CA LYS A 386 16.87 0.95 -4.66
C LYS A 386 16.15 1.78 -5.72
N CYS A 387 15.22 2.65 -5.31
CA CYS A 387 14.53 3.56 -6.24
C CYS A 387 15.51 4.53 -6.90
N GLN A 388 16.49 5.05 -6.16
CA GLN A 388 17.55 5.89 -6.74
C GLN A 388 18.37 5.14 -7.80
N CYS A 389 18.78 3.90 -7.54
CA CYS A 389 19.47 3.06 -8.52
C CYS A 389 18.60 2.81 -9.76
N ILE A 390 17.32 2.49 -9.57
CA ILE A 390 16.37 2.30 -10.69
C ILE A 390 16.26 3.58 -11.54
N ARG A 391 16.13 4.76 -10.92
CA ARG A 391 16.07 6.04 -11.64
C ARG A 391 17.36 6.31 -12.42
N ARG A 392 18.54 6.11 -11.80
CA ARG A 392 19.84 6.26 -12.48
C ARG A 392 19.94 5.33 -13.69
N ASN A 393 19.56 4.06 -13.53
CA ASN A 393 19.59 3.08 -14.62
C ASN A 393 18.62 3.44 -15.75
N ARG A 394 17.40 3.88 -15.42
CA ARG A 394 16.41 4.36 -16.41
C ARG A 394 16.94 5.57 -17.18
N ASN A 395 17.54 6.53 -16.50
CA ASN A 395 18.11 7.72 -17.13
C ASN A 395 19.29 7.36 -18.04
N SER A 396 20.20 6.50 -17.57
CA SER A 396 21.31 5.99 -18.37
C SER A 396 20.81 5.25 -19.63
N ALA A 397 19.78 4.42 -19.51
CA ALA A 397 19.17 3.74 -20.65
C ALA A 397 18.53 4.72 -21.65
N LYS A 398 17.80 5.74 -21.16
CA LYS A 398 17.20 6.79 -22.02
C LYS A 398 18.26 7.58 -22.77
N GLU A 399 19.35 7.97 -22.11
CA GLU A 399 20.48 8.65 -22.76
C GLU A 399 21.16 7.77 -23.80
N SER A 400 21.39 6.49 -23.48
CA SER A 400 21.96 5.54 -24.44
C SER A 400 21.08 5.39 -25.68
N GLN A 401 19.76 5.26 -25.51
CA GLN A 401 18.81 5.18 -26.62
C GLN A 401 18.75 6.48 -27.43
N LYS A 402 18.83 7.64 -26.77
CA LYS A 402 18.92 8.95 -27.44
C LYS A 402 20.16 9.04 -28.31
N LYS A 403 21.34 8.73 -27.77
CA LYS A 403 22.61 8.70 -28.52
C LYS A 403 22.56 7.73 -29.71
N LYS A 404 21.94 6.55 -29.53
CA LYS A 404 21.74 5.59 -30.63
C LYS A 404 20.86 6.17 -31.75
N ARG A 405 19.76 6.85 -31.41
CA ARG A 405 18.90 7.52 -32.40
C ARG A 405 19.63 8.64 -33.13
N GLU A 406 20.34 9.50 -32.42
CA GLU A 406 21.14 10.59 -33.00
C GLU A 406 22.25 10.06 -33.94
N ALA A 407 22.87 8.93 -33.61
CA ALA A 407 23.85 8.28 -34.48
C ALA A 407 23.20 7.74 -35.77
N LEU A 408 22.02 7.10 -35.66
CA LEU A 408 21.28 6.60 -36.82
C LEU A 408 20.79 7.74 -37.73
N GLU A 409 20.33 8.86 -37.16
CA GLU A 409 19.94 10.06 -37.92
C GLU A 409 21.11 10.64 -38.73
N LYS A 410 22.34 10.56 -38.21
CA LYS A 410 23.54 11.02 -38.93
C LYS A 410 23.99 10.06 -40.04
N ILE A 411 23.75 8.76 -39.89
CA ILE A 411 24.16 7.75 -40.88
C ILE A 411 23.30 7.84 -42.15
N GLY A 412 22.01 8.17 -42.04
CA GLY A 412 21.10 8.25 -43.19
C GLY A 412 21.60 9.17 -44.33
N PRO A 413 21.88 10.45 -44.07
CA PRO A 413 22.41 11.37 -45.08
C PRO A 413 23.75 10.94 -45.68
N LEU A 414 24.62 10.32 -44.88
CA LEU A 414 25.91 9.81 -45.34
C LEU A 414 25.74 8.63 -46.30
N GLN A 415 24.76 7.75 -46.05
CA GLN A 415 24.42 6.65 -46.96
C GLN A 415 23.86 7.17 -48.28
N ASP A 416 22.99 8.20 -48.24
CA ASP A 416 22.44 8.84 -49.42
C ASP A 416 23.51 9.55 -50.27
N GLU A 417 24.48 10.22 -49.63
CA GLU A 417 25.62 10.84 -50.31
C GLU A 417 26.54 9.79 -50.93
N TYR A 418 26.82 8.70 -50.21
CA TYR A 418 27.60 7.58 -50.73
C TYR A 418 26.94 6.98 -51.99
N ASP A 419 25.63 6.71 -51.96
CA ASP A 419 24.91 6.17 -53.11
C ASP A 419 24.88 7.13 -54.31
N LYS A 420 24.79 8.45 -54.06
CA LYS A 420 24.90 9.47 -55.11
C LYS A 420 26.27 9.45 -55.78
N ILE A 421 27.33 9.42 -54.98
CA ILE A 421 28.72 9.35 -55.46
C ILE A 421 28.91 8.06 -56.26
N GLN A 422 28.49 6.92 -55.72
CA GLN A 422 28.63 5.63 -56.39
C GLN A 422 27.89 5.58 -57.75
N LYS A 423 26.69 6.15 -57.84
CA LYS A 423 25.98 6.29 -59.12
C LYS A 423 26.72 7.20 -60.10
N LYS A 424 27.30 8.30 -59.60
CA LYS A 424 28.07 9.22 -60.44
C LYS A 424 29.35 8.58 -60.98
N VAL A 425 30.07 7.82 -60.15
CA VAL A 425 31.25 7.04 -60.55
C VAL A 425 30.87 6.07 -61.67
N LYS A 426 29.82 5.25 -61.48
CA LYS A 426 29.35 4.31 -62.51
C LYS A 426 28.93 4.99 -63.83
N SER A 427 28.40 6.22 -63.77
CA SER A 427 28.09 7.00 -64.98
C SER A 427 29.37 7.43 -65.70
N LEU A 428 30.34 7.97 -64.96
CA LEU A 428 31.60 8.43 -65.51
C LEU A 428 32.44 7.27 -66.07
N GLU A 429 32.44 6.11 -65.43
CA GLU A 429 33.08 4.90 -65.95
C GLU A 429 32.48 4.47 -67.29
N LYS A 430 31.15 4.49 -67.43
CA LYS A 430 30.48 4.21 -68.70
C LYS A 430 30.81 5.23 -69.78
N GLU A 431 30.79 6.52 -69.44
CA GLU A 431 31.18 7.60 -70.35
C GLU A 431 32.63 7.44 -70.81
N ASN A 432 33.55 7.16 -69.88
CA ASN A 432 34.97 6.89 -70.19
C ASN A 432 35.14 5.65 -71.07
N GLN A 433 34.40 4.58 -70.84
CA GLN A 433 34.43 3.40 -71.72
C GLN A 433 33.97 3.74 -73.14
N VAL A 434 32.92 4.54 -73.29
CA VAL A 434 32.44 5.02 -74.60
C VAL A 434 33.49 5.89 -75.28
N ILE A 435 34.07 6.86 -74.57
CA ILE A 435 35.11 7.75 -75.10
C ILE A 435 36.36 6.96 -75.50
N THR A 436 36.79 6.00 -74.66
CA THR A 436 37.93 5.13 -74.94
C THR A 436 37.69 4.32 -76.22
N LYS A 437 36.47 3.76 -76.38
CA LYS A 437 36.10 3.03 -77.59
C LYS A 437 36.09 3.92 -78.83
N LEU A 438 35.53 5.13 -78.72
CA LEU A 438 35.52 6.11 -79.80
C LEU A 438 36.95 6.55 -80.19
N LEU A 439 37.82 6.77 -79.21
CA LEU A 439 39.25 7.06 -79.44
C LEU A 439 39.92 5.91 -80.21
N LEU A 440 39.73 4.67 -79.76
CA LEU A 440 40.28 3.49 -80.44
C LEU A 440 39.74 3.36 -81.87
N ASP A 441 38.46 3.64 -82.11
CA ASP A 441 37.85 3.60 -83.44
C ASP A 441 38.37 4.71 -84.36
N VAL A 442 38.63 5.92 -83.85
CA VAL A 442 39.27 7.03 -84.59
C VAL A 442 40.70 6.66 -85.01
N PHE A 443 41.48 6.04 -84.12
CA PHE A 443 42.84 5.60 -84.44
C PHE A 443 42.91 4.38 -85.37
N ARG A 444 41.79 3.67 -85.59
CA ARG A 444 41.66 2.60 -86.59
C ARG A 444 41.27 3.11 -87.98
N HIS A 445 41.06 4.41 -88.15
CA HIS A 445 40.70 4.98 -89.45
C HIS A 445 41.90 4.94 -90.43
N PRO A 446 41.74 4.51 -91.70
CA PRO A 446 42.83 4.27 -92.64
C PRO A 446 43.76 5.47 -92.91
N SER A 447 43.25 6.69 -92.74
CA SER A 447 44.02 7.94 -92.91
C SER A 447 44.79 8.38 -91.66
N LEU A 448 44.54 7.77 -90.49
CA LEU A 448 45.16 8.10 -89.20
C LEU A 448 45.97 6.93 -88.61
N GLU A 449 45.87 5.74 -89.18
CA GLU A 449 46.57 4.52 -88.75
C GLU A 449 48.11 4.69 -88.68
N LYS A 450 48.69 5.54 -89.54
CA LYS A 450 50.13 5.88 -89.52
C LYS A 450 50.55 6.81 -88.37
N LEU A 451 49.62 7.58 -87.81
CA LEU A 451 49.81 8.44 -86.63
C LEU A 451 49.45 7.72 -85.32
N ALA A 452 48.70 6.62 -85.41
CA ALA A 452 48.21 5.86 -84.27
C ALA A 452 49.34 5.31 -83.39
N SER A 453 50.47 4.87 -83.98
CA SER A 453 51.62 4.35 -83.23
C SER A 453 52.30 5.38 -82.32
N GLN A 454 52.22 6.68 -82.63
CA GLN A 454 52.80 7.74 -81.79
C GLN A 454 51.92 8.13 -80.59
N PHE A 455 50.61 7.84 -80.66
CA PHE A 455 49.63 8.26 -79.64
C PHE A 455 49.07 7.09 -78.81
N ILE A 456 48.96 5.89 -79.37
CA ILE A 456 48.42 4.72 -78.67
C ILE A 456 49.38 4.23 -77.59
N GLU A 457 50.68 4.21 -77.83
CA GLU A 457 51.66 3.66 -76.87
C GLU A 457 51.71 4.43 -75.53
N PRO A 458 51.71 5.79 -75.51
CA PRO A 458 51.59 6.55 -74.26
C PRO A 458 50.24 6.37 -73.56
N LEU A 459 49.13 6.32 -74.31
CA LEU A 459 47.78 6.17 -73.76
C LEU A 459 47.56 4.79 -73.12
N THR A 460 48.06 3.73 -73.74
CA THR A 460 47.94 2.36 -73.22
C THR A 460 48.77 2.19 -71.94
N LYS A 461 49.91 2.88 -71.83
CA LYS A 461 50.75 2.90 -70.63
C LYS A 461 50.09 3.64 -69.47
N ILE A 462 49.47 4.80 -69.74
CA ILE A 462 48.70 5.56 -68.74
C ILE A 462 47.47 4.79 -68.25
N LEU A 463 46.77 4.06 -69.13
CA LEU A 463 45.63 3.23 -68.75
C LEU A 463 46.05 1.98 -67.95
N ALA A 464 47.18 1.36 -68.28
CA ALA A 464 47.73 0.25 -67.51
C ALA A 464 48.22 0.68 -66.11
N ASP A 465 48.77 1.90 -65.98
CA ASP A 465 49.19 2.47 -64.70
C ASP A 465 47.98 2.83 -63.79
N GLN A 466 46.77 2.99 -64.34
CA GLN A 466 45.54 3.23 -63.55
C GLN A 466 44.98 1.95 -62.90
N GLU A 467 45.17 0.77 -63.52
CA GLU A 467 44.76 -0.51 -62.91
C GLU A 467 45.61 -0.89 -61.68
N SER A 468 46.81 -0.31 -61.55
CA SER A 468 47.67 -0.48 -60.37
C SER A 468 47.31 0.37 -59.14
N TYR A 469 46.32 1.27 -59.24
CA TYR A 469 45.76 2.01 -58.10
C TYR A 469 44.37 1.48 -57.72
N ASN A 470 44.20 0.15 -57.65
CA ASN A 470 43.16 -0.41 -56.80
C ASN A 470 43.58 -0.16 -55.34
N ILE A 471 43.05 0.92 -54.77
CA ILE A 471 43.03 1.13 -53.33
C ILE A 471 41.98 0.16 -52.78
N ASP A 472 42.35 -1.12 -52.68
CA ASP A 472 41.83 -2.01 -51.65
C ASP A 472 42.45 -1.55 -50.33
N GLU A 473 41.76 -0.65 -49.61
CA GLU A 473 41.75 -0.57 -48.14
C GLU A 473 40.91 0.65 -47.68
N CYS A 474 39.61 0.40 -47.44
CA CYS A 474 38.90 0.72 -46.19
C CYS A 474 37.46 0.20 -46.23
#